data_AF-A0A6J4MKU4-F1
#
_entry.id   AF-A0A6J4MKU4-F1
#
_cell.length_a   1.000
_cell.length_b   1.000
_cell.length_c   1.000
_cell.angle_alpha   90.00
_cell.angle_beta   90.00
_cell.angle_gamma   90.00
#
_symmetry.space_group_name_H-M   'P 1'
#
loop_
_entity.id
_entity.type
_entity.pdbx_description
1 polymer ?
#
loop_
_entity_poly.entity_id
_entity_poly.type
_entity_poly.pdbx_seq_one_letter_code
_entity_poly.pdbx_strand_id
1 'polypeptide(L)'
;EERRRKREEGRLAQSPTLPLSHSPPLLSPREAFFFPAETVPADKAVDRLCAELICPYPPGIPVLMPGEIITPEAVDYLQQVLTAGGKITGCSDRDLQTLKVVRQ
;
A
#
# COMPACT_ATOMS: atom_id res chain seq x y z
N GLU A 1 11.41 -35.94 21.73
CA GLU A 1 11.69 -34.58 22.25
C GLU A 1 12.49 -33.66 21.33
N GLU A 2 13.34 -34.17 20.45
CA GLU A 2 14.32 -33.35 19.72
C GLU A 2 13.80 -32.65 18.44
N ARG A 3 12.62 -33.03 17.93
CA ARG A 3 12.03 -32.45 16.71
C ARG A 3 11.24 -31.15 16.92
N ARG A 4 10.99 -30.76 18.17
CA ARG A 4 10.15 -29.59 18.52
C ARG A 4 10.96 -28.29 18.68
N ARG A 5 12.30 -28.36 18.78
CA ARG A 5 13.16 -27.19 18.98
C ARG A 5 13.62 -26.48 17.70
N LYS A 6 13.45 -27.08 16.52
CA LYS A 6 13.97 -26.51 15.26
C LYS A 6 13.01 -25.54 14.54
N ARG A 7 11.84 -25.23 15.11
CA ARG A 7 10.87 -24.28 14.55
C ARG A 7 10.95 -22.88 15.15
N GLU A 8 11.66 -22.67 16.25
CA GLU A 8 11.75 -21.36 16.93
C GLU A 8 12.87 -20.45 16.41
N GLU A 9 13.80 -20.97 15.59
CA GLU A 9 14.90 -20.19 15.00
C GLU A 9 14.62 -19.77 13.54
N GLY A 10 13.35 -19.71 13.16
CA GLY A 10 12.92 -19.05 11.93
C GLY A 10 12.87 -17.56 12.17
N ARG A 11 14.01 -16.88 12.02
CA ARG A 11 14.21 -15.44 11.81
C ARG A 11 12.91 -14.64 11.96
N LEU A 12 12.77 -13.85 13.03
CA LEU A 12 11.83 -12.74 13.09
C LEU A 12 12.11 -11.85 11.87
N ALA A 13 11.52 -12.18 10.72
CA ALA A 13 11.42 -11.26 9.60
C ALA A 13 10.64 -10.11 10.19
N GLN A 14 11.31 -8.98 10.37
CA GLN A 14 10.68 -7.77 10.90
C GLN A 14 9.44 -7.54 10.04
N SER A 15 8.26 -7.64 10.64
CA SER A 15 7.02 -7.31 9.96
C SER A 15 7.17 -5.90 9.41
N PRO A 16 6.82 -5.65 8.15
CA PRO A 16 6.94 -4.31 7.59
C PRO A 16 6.16 -3.36 8.49
N THR A 17 6.77 -2.21 8.81
CA THR A 17 6.14 -1.18 9.65
C THR A 17 5.21 -0.34 8.78
N LEU A 18 3.95 -0.22 9.17
CA LEU A 18 2.99 0.62 8.45
C LEU A 18 3.49 2.08 8.45
N PRO A 19 3.63 2.73 7.28
CA PRO A 19 3.93 4.15 7.24
C PRO A 19 2.74 4.94 7.77
N LEU A 20 2.98 5.79 8.76
CA LEU A 20 1.97 6.72 9.24
C LEU A 20 2.07 7.98 8.37
N SER A 21 1.03 8.28 7.58
CA SER A 21 0.93 9.58 6.93
C SER A 21 0.46 10.63 7.94
N HIS A 22 1.16 11.76 8.04
CA HIS A 22 0.84 12.84 8.98
C HIS A 22 0.16 14.04 8.31
N SER A 23 0.17 14.10 6.97
CA SER A 23 -0.41 15.23 6.24
C SER A 23 -1.93 15.04 6.11
N PRO A 24 -2.74 16.10 6.35
CA PRO A 24 -4.13 16.06 5.96
C PRO A 24 -4.23 15.86 4.43
N PRO A 25 -5.23 15.10 3.95
CA PRO A 25 -5.41 14.88 2.53
C PRO A 25 -5.81 16.19 1.82
N LEU A 26 -5.32 16.39 0.60
CA LEU A 26 -5.59 17.62 -0.19
C LEU A 26 -7.02 17.64 -0.75
N LEU A 27 -7.64 16.47 -0.89
CA LEU A 27 -9.03 16.27 -1.31
C LEU A 27 -9.71 15.36 -0.30
N SER A 28 -11.01 15.53 -0.08
CA SER A 28 -11.75 14.53 0.69
C SER A 28 -11.73 13.18 -0.04
N PRO A 29 -11.81 12.05 0.68
CA PRO A 29 -11.84 10.72 0.04
C PRO A 29 -12.95 10.59 -1.00
N ARG A 30 -14.09 11.22 -0.77
CA ARG A 30 -15.20 11.26 -1.74
C ARG A 30 -14.81 12.02 -3.01
N GLU A 31 -14.23 13.21 -2.88
CA GLU A 31 -13.82 14.01 -4.04
C GLU A 31 -12.77 13.29 -4.86
N ALA A 32 -11.71 12.79 -4.21
CA ALA A 32 -10.63 12.09 -4.89
C ALA A 32 -11.10 10.83 -5.61
N PHE A 33 -12.04 10.07 -5.02
CA PHE A 33 -12.58 8.86 -5.63
C PHE A 33 -13.40 9.13 -6.90
N PHE A 34 -14.10 10.26 -6.98
CA PHE A 34 -14.88 10.65 -8.16
C PHE A 34 -14.14 11.59 -9.12
N PHE A 35 -12.94 12.04 -8.76
CA PHE A 35 -12.13 12.89 -9.63
C PHE A 35 -11.65 12.11 -10.86
N PRO A 36 -11.45 12.76 -12.02
CA PRO A 36 -10.74 12.15 -13.14
C PRO A 36 -9.41 11.53 -12.69
N ALA A 37 -9.22 10.25 -12.95
CA ALA A 37 -8.02 9.51 -12.58
C ALA A 37 -7.29 9.01 -13.84
N GLU A 38 -5.99 8.80 -13.71
CA GLU A 38 -5.18 8.09 -14.69
C GLU A 38 -4.41 6.95 -14.03
N THR A 39 -4.01 5.96 -14.82
CA THR A 39 -3.23 4.82 -14.35
C THR A 39 -1.79 5.02 -14.78
N VAL A 40 -0.89 5.02 -13.80
CA VAL A 40 0.54 5.22 -14.03
C VAL A 40 1.34 4.06 -13.44
N PRO A 41 2.53 3.75 -13.99
CA PRO A 41 3.50 2.88 -13.33
C PRO A 41 3.77 3.31 -11.88
N ALA A 42 3.97 2.36 -10.96
CA ALA A 42 4.13 2.64 -9.53
C ALA A 42 5.31 3.58 -9.21
N ASP A 43 6.40 3.50 -9.97
CA ASP A 43 7.56 4.40 -9.89
C ASP A 43 7.22 5.86 -10.26
N LYS A 44 6.15 6.08 -11.04
CA LYS A 44 5.65 7.40 -11.43
C LYS A 44 4.46 7.89 -10.59
N ALA A 45 4.01 7.08 -9.63
CA ALA A 45 2.87 7.41 -8.78
C ALA A 45 3.26 8.22 -7.54
N VAL A 46 4.52 8.13 -7.11
CA VAL A 46 5.07 8.85 -5.95
C VAL A 46 4.86 10.36 -6.11
N ASP A 47 4.57 11.04 -5.00
CA ASP A 47 4.27 12.47 -4.90
C ASP A 47 2.97 12.91 -5.62
N ARG A 48 2.16 11.95 -6.10
CA ARG A 48 0.84 12.21 -6.67
C ARG A 48 -0.27 11.87 -5.69
N LEU A 49 -1.45 12.43 -5.91
CA LEU A 49 -2.64 12.09 -5.13
C LEU A 49 -3.18 10.72 -5.55
N CYS A 50 -3.37 9.82 -4.58
CA CYS A 50 -4.00 8.53 -4.79
C CYS A 50 -5.47 8.72 -5.18
N ALA A 51 -5.93 7.96 -6.18
CA ALA A 51 -7.33 7.96 -6.61
C ALA A 51 -8.07 6.65 -6.25
N GLU A 52 -7.41 5.72 -5.56
CA GLU A 52 -7.99 4.45 -5.15
C GLU A 52 -7.62 4.08 -3.71
N LEU A 53 -8.30 3.07 -3.18
CA LEU A 53 -8.06 2.54 -1.84
C LEU A 53 -7.05 1.40 -1.93
N ILE A 54 -6.00 1.38 -1.10
CA ILE A 54 -5.04 0.26 -1.11
C ILE A 54 -4.91 -0.34 0.28
N CYS A 55 -5.38 -1.58 0.41
CA CYS A 55 -5.45 -2.32 1.67
C CYS A 55 -4.71 -3.66 1.56
N PRO A 56 -3.55 -3.80 2.21
CA PRO A 56 -2.89 -5.09 2.38
C PRO A 56 -3.59 -5.96 3.43
N TYR A 57 -3.55 -7.27 3.22
CA TYR A 57 -4.01 -8.28 4.16
C TYR A 57 -2.98 -9.42 4.31
N PRO A 58 -2.67 -9.85 5.56
CA PRO A 58 -3.04 -9.19 6.82
C PRO A 58 -2.23 -7.90 7.04
N PRO A 59 -2.71 -6.89 7.82
CA PRO A 59 -3.86 -6.92 8.74
C PRO A 59 -5.23 -6.52 8.16
N GLY A 60 -5.29 -5.95 6.95
CA GLY A 60 -6.56 -5.55 6.32
C GLY A 60 -6.99 -4.11 6.59
N ILE A 61 -6.06 -3.22 6.94
CA ILE A 61 -6.31 -1.77 7.06
C ILE A 61 -5.74 -1.02 5.85
N PRO A 62 -6.30 0.14 5.48
CA PRO A 62 -5.78 0.95 4.38
C PRO A 62 -4.37 1.49 4.68
N VAL A 63 -3.49 1.40 3.69
CA VAL A 63 -2.19 2.11 3.65
C VAL A 63 -2.34 3.42 2.89
N LEU A 64 -3.16 3.42 1.84
CA LEU A 64 -3.44 4.59 1.02
C LEU A 64 -4.96 4.74 0.86
N MET A 65 -5.42 5.96 1.10
CA MET A 65 -6.79 6.40 0.85
C MET A 65 -6.83 7.36 -0.35
N PRO A 66 -7.95 7.41 -1.09
CA PRO A 66 -8.13 8.44 -2.10
C PRO A 66 -7.95 9.84 -1.50
N GLY A 67 -7.17 10.70 -2.16
CA GLY A 67 -6.90 12.08 -1.73
C GLY A 67 -5.65 12.24 -0.86
N GLU A 68 -5.01 11.14 -0.48
CA GLU A 68 -3.69 11.16 0.16
C GLU A 68 -2.58 11.21 -0.90
N ILE A 69 -1.42 11.74 -0.51
CA ILE A 69 -0.20 11.70 -1.33
C ILE A 69 0.40 10.30 -1.23
N ILE A 70 0.72 9.71 -2.38
CA ILE A 70 1.43 8.44 -2.46
C ILE A 70 2.90 8.72 -2.12
N THR A 71 3.35 8.22 -0.98
CA THR A 71 4.75 8.36 -0.55
C THR A 71 5.59 7.15 -0.98
N PRO A 72 6.91 7.28 -1.12
CA PRO A 72 7.80 6.15 -1.40
C PRO A 72 7.64 5.03 -0.36
N GLU A 73 7.52 5.39 0.93
CA GLU A 73 7.42 4.44 2.04
C GLU A 73 6.14 3.61 1.96
N ALA A 74 5.03 4.20 1.50
CA ALA A 74 3.78 3.49 1.27
C ALA A 74 3.92 2.43 0.16
N VAL A 75 4.57 2.80 -0.95
CA VAL A 75 4.82 1.88 -2.05
C VAL A 75 5.76 0.75 -1.61
N ASP A 76 6.87 1.08 -0.95
CA ASP A 76 7.84 0.12 -0.44
C ASP A 76 7.20 -0.84 0.56
N TYR A 77 6.38 -0.33 1.48
CA TYR A 77 5.64 -1.14 2.45
C TYR A 77 4.73 -2.15 1.76
N LEU A 78 3.94 -1.69 0.78
CA LEU A 78 3.01 -2.54 0.05
C LEU A 78 3.73 -3.62 -0.77
N GLN A 79 4.87 -3.30 -1.39
CA GLN A 79 5.71 -4.26 -2.09
C GLN A 79 6.33 -5.30 -1.14
N GLN A 80 6.75 -4.89 0.06
CA GLN A 80 7.22 -5.80 1.09
C GLN A 80 6.11 -6.76 1.54
N VAL A 81 4.87 -6.27 1.68
CA VAL A 81 3.72 -7.14 1.99
C VAL A 81 3.50 -8.18 0.90
N LEU A 82 3.53 -7.79 -0.38
CA LEU A 82 3.42 -8.74 -1.49
C LEU A 82 4.54 -9.79 -1.45
N THR A 83 5.77 -9.35 -1.23
CA THR A 83 6.95 -10.24 -1.14
C THR A 83 6.85 -11.21 0.03
N ALA A 84 6.22 -10.80 1.13
CA ALA A 84 5.95 -11.64 2.30
C ALA A 84 4.77 -12.61 2.10
N GLY A 85 4.11 -12.61 0.94
CA GLY A 85 2.95 -13.45 0.63
C GLY A 85 1.60 -12.88 1.10
N GLY A 86 1.57 -11.60 1.47
CA GLY A 86 0.34 -10.86 1.71
C GLY A 86 -0.44 -10.58 0.43
N LYS A 87 -1.68 -10.10 0.59
CA LYS A 87 -2.60 -9.80 -0.52
C LYS A 87 -2.96 -8.33 -0.51
N ILE A 88 -3.06 -7.72 -1.68
CA ILE A 88 -3.54 -6.35 -1.81
C ILE A 88 -4.99 -6.35 -2.30
N THR A 89 -5.80 -5.45 -1.74
CA THR A 89 -7.22 -5.27 -2.06
C THR A 89 -7.57 -3.78 -2.16
N GLY A 90 -8.71 -3.47 -2.78
CA GLY A 90 -9.19 -2.10 -2.97
C GLY A 90 -8.64 -1.39 -4.22
N CYS A 91 -7.46 -1.80 -4.71
CA CYS A 91 -6.82 -1.24 -5.88
C CYS A 91 -7.19 -1.99 -7.17
N SER A 92 -6.96 -1.32 -8.30
CA SER A 92 -7.23 -1.83 -9.64
C SER A 92 -6.20 -2.90 -10.07
N ASP A 93 -4.95 -2.73 -9.65
CA ASP A 93 -3.85 -3.65 -9.92
C ASP A 93 -3.28 -4.19 -8.60
N ARG A 94 -3.48 -5.50 -8.37
CA ARG A 94 -3.11 -6.16 -7.12
C ARG A 94 -1.63 -6.50 -7.03
N ASP A 95 -0.93 -6.52 -8.17
CA ASP A 95 0.51 -6.76 -8.23
C ASP A 95 1.31 -5.45 -8.09
N LEU A 96 0.60 -4.32 -7.93
CA LEU A 96 1.15 -2.98 -7.72
C LEU A 96 2.17 -2.56 -8.78
N GLN A 97 2.01 -3.03 -10.02
CA GLN A 97 2.81 -2.55 -11.15
C GLN A 97 2.34 -1.16 -11.58
N THR A 98 1.05 -0.92 -11.43
CA THR A 98 0.41 0.35 -11.72
C THR A 98 -0.46 0.81 -10.56
N LEU A 99 -0.64 2.13 -10.45
CA LEU A 99 -1.48 2.78 -9.45
C LEU A 99 -2.39 3.80 -10.12
N LYS A 100 -3.61 3.95 -9.60
CA LYS A 100 -4.49 5.05 -10.00
C LYS A 100 -4.20 6.31 -9.18
N VAL A 101 -3.97 7.38 -9.92
CA VAL A 101 -3.67 8.71 -9.38
C VAL A 101 -4.67 9.73 -9.92
N VAL A 102 -4.91 10.78 -9.15
CA VAL A 102 -5.73 11.91 -9.60
C VAL A 102 -5.05 12.55 -10.80
N ARG A 103 -5.82 12.75 -11.88
CA ARG A 103 -5.34 13.39 -13.11
C ARG A 103 -5.15 14.89 -12.83
N GLN A 104 -3.94 15.37 -13.09
CA GLN A 104 -3.58 16.79 -12.96
C GLN A 104 -4.04 17.58 -14.18
#